data_AF-A0A1B9N247-F1
#
_entry.id   AF-A0A1B9N247-F1
#
_cell.length_a   1.000
_cell.length_b   1.000
_cell.length_c   1.000
_cell.angle_alpha   90.00
_cell.angle_beta   90.00
_cell.angle_gamma   90.00
#
_symmetry.space_group_name_H-M   'P 1'
#
loop_
_entity.id
_entity.type
_entity.pdbx_description
1 polymer ?
#
loop_
_entity_poly.entity_id
_entity_poly.type
_entity_poly.pdbx_seq_one_letter_code
_entity_poly.pdbx_strand_id
1 'polypeptide(L)'
;MITELNNQNNFNKYRYLLVDNLVSLNSINPLSHDSLVNQFGEEKLFGEHKLTQVLRTDLDYDPSIYPTLIKLAEPNEFLDSPILDEIGKQAEIECFWSKRYICAYIVSPLKPSILAKQVDSYR
;
A
#
# COMPACT_ATOMS: atom_id res chain seq x y z
N MET A 1 13.77 3.12 -8.49
CA MET A 1 12.94 3.76 -7.44
C MET A 1 12.49 2.74 -6.38
N ILE A 2 12.06 1.55 -6.78
CA ILE A 2 11.62 0.47 -5.87
C ILE A 2 12.74 -0.25 -5.10
N THR A 3 13.97 -0.24 -5.63
CA THR A 3 15.17 -0.73 -4.96
C THR A 3 15.46 -0.03 -3.63
N GLU A 4 14.87 1.14 -3.36
CA GLU A 4 15.01 1.82 -2.08
C GLU A 4 14.18 1.18 -0.97
N LEU A 5 13.12 0.43 -1.27
CA LEU A 5 12.27 -0.18 -0.24
C LEU A 5 13.01 -1.26 0.56
N ASN A 6 13.90 -2.01 -0.09
CA ASN A 6 14.68 -3.06 0.56
C ASN A 6 16.12 -2.62 0.92
N ASN A 7 16.44 -1.32 0.81
CA ASN A 7 17.77 -0.87 1.22
C ASN A 7 17.96 -1.01 2.75
N GLN A 8 19.21 -1.14 3.19
CA GLN A 8 19.53 -1.40 4.60
C GLN A 8 19.00 -0.30 5.55
N ASN A 9 18.89 0.94 5.06
CA ASN A 9 18.38 2.07 5.84
C ASN A 9 16.86 2.00 6.08
N ASN A 10 16.14 1.27 5.25
CA ASN A 10 14.68 1.12 5.29
C ASN A 10 14.24 -0.23 5.84
N PHE A 11 15.15 -1.19 5.95
CA PHE A 11 14.89 -2.52 6.49
C PHE A 11 14.37 -2.47 7.94
N ASN A 12 14.81 -1.50 8.74
CA ASN A 12 14.37 -1.34 10.13
C ASN A 12 13.03 -0.58 10.29
N LYS A 13 12.35 -0.28 9.18
CA LYS A 13 11.08 0.46 9.16
C LYS A 13 9.98 -0.37 8.52
N TYR A 14 8.74 0.03 8.79
CA TYR A 14 7.61 -0.49 8.06
C TYR A 14 7.63 0.04 6.63
N ARG A 15 7.20 -0.82 5.71
CA ARG A 15 7.04 -0.49 4.29
C ARG A 15 5.60 -0.67 3.90
N TYR A 16 5.05 0.35 3.27
CA TYR A 16 3.64 0.42 2.91
C TYR A 16 3.47 0.77 1.43
N LEU A 17 2.38 0.23 0.89
CA LEU A 17 1.81 0.62 -0.39
C LEU A 17 0.50 1.34 -0.13
N LEU A 18 0.34 2.53 -0.70
CA LEU A 18 -0.95 3.23 -0.73
C LEU A 18 -1.57 3.01 -2.11
N VAL A 19 -2.74 2.37 -2.14
CA VAL A 19 -3.52 2.16 -3.36
C VAL A 19 -4.83 2.94 -3.32
N ASP A 20 -5.25 3.49 -4.46
CA ASP A 20 -6.54 4.19 -4.61
C ASP A 20 -7.60 3.23 -5.16
N ASN A 21 -8.63 2.97 -4.37
CA ASN A 21 -9.71 2.06 -4.76
C ASN A 21 -10.65 2.65 -5.83
N LEU A 22 -10.50 3.94 -6.19
CA LEU A 22 -11.21 4.56 -7.33
C LEU A 22 -10.78 3.99 -8.69
N VAL A 23 -9.61 3.37 -8.76
CA VAL A 23 -9.12 2.70 -9.97
C VAL A 23 -9.09 1.21 -9.68
N SER A 24 -9.84 0.41 -10.44
CA SER A 24 -9.86 -1.03 -10.23
C SER A 24 -8.92 -1.73 -11.21
N LEU A 25 -7.99 -2.53 -10.68
CA LEU A 25 -7.24 -3.48 -11.49
C LEU A 25 -8.06 -4.77 -11.69
N ASN A 26 -7.79 -5.48 -12.78
CA ASN A 26 -8.37 -6.81 -13.00
C ASN A 26 -7.96 -7.76 -11.86
N SER A 27 -8.87 -8.62 -11.38
CA SER A 27 -8.62 -9.57 -10.28
C SER A 27 -7.51 -10.60 -10.55
N ILE A 28 -7.14 -10.80 -11.81
CA ILE A 28 -5.98 -11.64 -12.20
C ILE A 28 -4.65 -10.91 -11.96
N ASN A 29 -4.66 -9.58 -11.85
CA ASN A 29 -3.46 -8.79 -11.59
C ASN A 29 -2.99 -9.06 -10.15
N PRO A 30 -1.71 -9.41 -9.93
CA PRO A 30 -1.17 -9.66 -8.58
C PRO A 30 -1.27 -8.46 -7.63
N LEU A 31 -1.43 -7.26 -8.18
CA LEU A 31 -1.64 -6.03 -7.42
C LEU A 31 -3.10 -5.65 -7.28
N SER A 32 -4.03 -6.48 -7.75
CA SER A 32 -5.45 -6.24 -7.49
C SER A 32 -5.71 -6.22 -5.99
N HIS A 33 -6.73 -5.47 -5.57
CA HIS A 33 -7.09 -5.40 -4.16
C HIS A 33 -7.27 -6.80 -3.55
N ASP A 34 -7.96 -7.69 -4.26
CA ASP A 34 -8.18 -9.08 -3.82
C ASP A 34 -6.87 -9.87 -3.72
N SER A 35 -5.96 -9.74 -4.68
CA SER A 35 -4.65 -10.39 -4.63
C SER A 35 -3.81 -9.89 -3.46
N LEU A 36 -3.81 -8.57 -3.22
CA LEU A 36 -3.08 -7.96 -2.11
C LEU A 36 -3.70 -8.33 -0.76
N VAL A 37 -5.03 -8.45 -0.67
CA VAL A 37 -5.72 -8.97 0.52
C VAL A 37 -5.36 -10.43 0.75
N ASN A 38 -5.32 -11.27 -0.28
CA ASN A 38 -4.95 -12.68 -0.12
C ASN A 38 -3.47 -12.84 0.27
N GLN A 39 -2.58 -12.00 -0.27
CA GLN A 39 -1.14 -12.10 -0.02
C GLN A 39 -0.72 -11.46 1.32
N PHE A 40 -1.34 -10.35 1.69
CA PHE A 40 -0.94 -9.56 2.87
C PHE A 40 -2.05 -9.44 3.92
N GLY A 41 -3.28 -9.87 3.67
CA GLY A 41 -4.42 -9.64 4.55
C GLY A 41 -4.61 -10.65 5.68
N GLU A 42 -3.76 -11.67 5.82
CA GLU A 42 -3.87 -12.59 6.96
C GLU A 42 -3.71 -11.85 8.30
N GLU A 43 -4.77 -11.87 9.10
CA GLU A 43 -4.76 -11.38 10.47
C GLU A 43 -3.84 -12.27 11.32
N LYS A 44 -2.67 -11.75 11.68
CA LYS A 44 -1.94 -12.31 12.82
C LYS A 44 -2.80 -12.07 14.05
N LEU A 45 -3.14 -13.15 14.78
CA LEU A 45 -3.88 -13.17 16.06
C LEU A 45 -3.37 -12.16 17.12
N PHE A 46 -2.17 -11.59 16.95
CA PHE A 46 -1.54 -10.62 17.85
C PHE A 46 -0.88 -9.44 17.10
N GLY A 47 -1.47 -8.97 16.00
CA GLY A 47 -0.93 -7.84 15.22
C GLY A 47 -1.99 -6.86 14.71
N GLU A 48 -1.58 -5.63 14.38
CA GLU A 48 -2.46 -4.67 13.68
C GLU A 48 -2.79 -5.15 12.28
N HIS A 49 -4.01 -4.84 11.81
CA HIS A 49 -4.46 -5.15 10.46
C HIS A 49 -3.43 -4.68 9.43
N LYS A 50 -3.02 -5.59 8.55
CA LYS A 50 -2.07 -5.29 7.48
C LYS A 50 -2.69 -4.37 6.41
N LEU A 51 -4.02 -4.30 6.36
CA LEU A 51 -4.78 -3.38 5.53
C LEU A 51 -5.43 -2.33 6.42
N THR A 52 -5.21 -1.06 6.12
CA THR A 52 -5.83 0.06 6.85
C THR A 52 -6.40 1.03 5.83
N GLN A 53 -7.72 1.25 5.87
CA GLN A 53 -8.33 2.28 5.04
C GLN A 53 -7.88 3.65 5.54
N VAL A 54 -7.41 4.46 4.60
CA VAL A 54 -7.10 5.88 4.84
C VAL A 54 -8.39 6.64 4.64
N LEU A 55 -8.95 7.15 5.72
CA LEU A 55 -10.10 8.04 5.65
C LEU A 55 -9.77 9.21 4.74
N ARG A 56 -10.74 9.61 3.92
CA ARG A 56 -10.67 10.79 3.08
C ARG A 56 -11.84 11.66 3.46
N THR A 57 -11.57 12.69 4.26
CA THR A 57 -12.60 13.65 4.69
C THR A 57 -13.22 14.39 3.50
N ASP A 58 -12.55 14.45 2.35
CA ASP A 58 -13.10 14.98 1.09
C ASP A 58 -14.07 14.02 0.36
N LEU A 59 -14.10 12.75 0.75
CA LEU A 59 -14.96 11.70 0.19
C LEU A 59 -15.93 11.14 1.24
N ASP A 60 -16.63 11.99 1.97
CA ASP A 60 -17.50 11.62 3.11
C ASP A 60 -18.64 10.61 2.82
N TYR A 61 -18.82 10.15 1.57
CA TYR A 61 -20.03 9.44 1.13
C TYR A 61 -19.87 7.94 0.88
N ASP A 62 -18.66 7.39 0.72
CA ASP A 62 -18.50 5.95 0.47
C ASP A 62 -17.14 5.39 0.99
N PRO A 63 -17.15 4.57 2.05
CA PRO A 63 -15.94 3.94 2.56
C PRO A 63 -15.27 2.94 1.62
N SER A 64 -15.97 2.44 0.59
CA SER A 64 -15.43 1.48 -0.37
C SER A 64 -14.44 2.10 -1.36
N ILE A 65 -14.49 3.42 -1.53
CA ILE A 65 -13.59 4.18 -2.43
C ILE A 65 -12.39 4.80 -1.69
N TYR A 66 -12.29 4.62 -0.38
CA TYR A 66 -11.15 5.11 0.39
C TYR A 66 -9.87 4.41 -0.03
N PRO A 67 -8.74 5.14 -0.18
CA PRO A 67 -7.46 4.52 -0.42
C PRO A 67 -7.11 3.50 0.66
N THR A 68 -6.53 2.38 0.26
CA THR A 68 -6.08 1.35 1.19
C THR A 68 -4.58 1.49 1.40
N LEU A 69 -4.17 1.61 2.66
CA LEU A 69 -2.79 1.48 3.08
C LEU A 69 -2.49 0.01 3.39
N ILE A 70 -1.58 -0.57 2.64
CA ILE A 70 -1.22 -1.99 2.68
C ILE A 70 0.19 -2.10 3.24
N LYS A 71 0.34 -2.81 4.37
CA LYS A 71 1.65 -3.12 4.96
C LYS A 71 2.30 -4.24 4.17
N LEU A 72 3.30 -3.89 3.38
CA LEU A 72 4.08 -4.84 2.59
C LEU A 72 5.07 -5.62 3.47
N ALA A 73 5.73 -4.94 4.40
CA ALA A 73 6.72 -5.57 5.29
C ALA A 73 6.86 -4.83 6.64
N GLU A 74 7.08 -5.61 7.70
CA GLU A 74 7.45 -5.13 9.03
C GLU A 74 8.94 -4.77 9.10
N PRO A 75 9.38 -4.01 10.14
CA PRO A 75 10.78 -3.87 10.46
C PRO A 75 11.46 -5.24 10.55
N ASN A 76 12.58 -5.36 9.86
CA ASN A 76 13.39 -6.57 9.74
C ASN A 76 12.75 -7.74 8.98
N GLU A 77 11.64 -7.49 8.26
CA GLU A 77 11.06 -8.45 7.32
C GLU A 77 11.59 -8.17 5.91
N PHE A 78 11.92 -9.21 5.15
CA PHE A 78 12.25 -9.02 3.73
C PHE A 78 10.97 -8.96 2.92
N LEU A 79 10.93 -8.02 1.99
CA LEU A 79 9.87 -7.96 1.00
C LEU A 79 10.30 -8.70 -0.26
N ASP A 80 9.44 -9.58 -0.75
CA ASP A 80 9.68 -10.38 -1.94
C ASP A 80 10.00 -9.50 -3.16
N SER A 81 11.07 -9.82 -3.89
CA SER A 81 11.45 -9.08 -5.10
C SER A 81 10.36 -9.09 -6.19
N PRO A 82 9.64 -10.21 -6.44
CA PRO A 82 8.62 -10.23 -7.48
C PRO A 82 7.50 -9.22 -7.28
N ILE A 83 7.02 -9.01 -6.04
CA ILE A 83 5.96 -8.03 -5.80
C ILE A 83 6.46 -6.62 -6.04
N LEU A 84 7.71 -6.34 -5.66
CA LEU A 84 8.36 -5.05 -5.91
C LEU A 84 8.50 -4.77 -7.41
N ASP A 85 8.87 -5.77 -8.22
CA ASP A 85 8.98 -5.58 -9.67
C ASP A 85 7.62 -5.32 -10.33
N GLU A 86 6.57 -6.04 -9.93
CA GLU A 86 5.21 -5.83 -10.43
C GLU A 86 4.69 -4.44 -10.10
N ILE A 87 4.88 -4.02 -8.85
CA ILE A 87 4.57 -2.71 -8.34
C ILE A 87 5.23 -1.61 -9.20
N GLY A 88 6.49 -1.81 -9.61
CA GLY A 88 7.24 -0.87 -10.46
C GLY A 88 6.68 -0.75 -11.86
N LYS A 89 6.44 -1.90 -12.50
CA LYS A 89 5.84 -1.97 -13.84
C LYS A 89 4.47 -1.29 -13.86
N GLN A 90 3.66 -1.55 -12.84
CA GLN A 90 2.32 -0.97 -12.73
C GLN A 90 2.38 0.56 -12.59
N ALA A 91 3.27 1.09 -11.74
CA ALA A 91 3.46 2.53 -11.59
C ALA A 91 3.99 3.20 -12.87
N GLU A 92 4.84 2.52 -13.66
CA GLU A 92 5.31 2.99 -14.96
C GLU A 92 4.17 3.06 -16.00
N ILE A 93 3.31 2.03 -16.04
CA ILE A 93 2.13 2.01 -16.94
C ILE A 93 1.15 3.12 -16.57
N GLU A 94 0.92 3.34 -15.28
CA GLU A 94 -0.01 4.35 -14.77
C GLU A 94 0.46 5.78 -14.98
N CYS A 95 1.73 6.02 -15.35
CA CYS A 95 2.19 7.35 -15.75
C CYS A 95 1.39 7.92 -16.94
N PHE A 96 0.80 7.06 -17.76
CA PHE A 96 0.00 7.45 -18.91
C PHE A 96 -1.50 7.57 -18.60
N TRP A 97 -1.93 7.27 -17.37
CA TRP A 97 -3.34 7.24 -16.99
C TRP A 97 -3.77 8.56 -16.34
N SER A 98 -5.06 8.90 -16.49
CA SER A 98 -5.65 10.09 -15.86
C SER A 98 -5.82 9.95 -14.34
N LYS A 99 -5.88 8.70 -13.85
CA LYS A 99 -5.92 8.34 -12.43
C LYS A 99 -4.97 7.18 -12.19
N ARG A 100 -4.33 7.16 -11.02
CA ARG A 100 -3.36 6.14 -10.63
C ARG A 100 -3.97 5.23 -9.57
N TYR A 101 -3.79 3.92 -9.74
CA TYR A 101 -4.12 2.96 -8.69
C TYR A 101 -3.03 2.97 -7.63
N ILE A 102 -1.76 3.00 -8.01
CA ILE A 102 -0.66 3.15 -7.06
C ILE A 102 -0.43 4.63 -6.75
N CYS A 103 -0.77 5.03 -5.53
CA CYS A 103 -0.60 6.41 -5.08
C CYS A 103 0.80 6.68 -4.56
N ALA A 104 1.33 5.82 -3.69
CA ALA A 104 2.62 6.06 -3.05
C ALA A 104 3.24 4.79 -2.46
N TYR A 105 4.57 4.81 -2.38
CA TYR A 105 5.36 3.93 -1.52
C TYR A 105 5.80 4.71 -0.30
N ILE A 106 5.58 4.14 0.87
CA ILE A 106 5.86 4.84 2.13
C ILE A 106 6.76 3.95 2.98
N VAL A 107 7.89 4.52 3.40
CA VAL A 107 8.75 3.93 4.43
C VAL A 107 8.59 4.77 5.69
N SER A 108 8.13 4.14 6.77
CA SER A 108 7.87 4.86 8.02
C SER A 108 8.18 3.99 9.24
N PRO A 109 8.70 4.57 10.34
CA PRO A 109 8.78 3.86 11.61
C PRO A 109 7.42 3.71 12.29
N LEU A 110 6.39 4.42 11.79
CA LEU A 110 5.05 4.43 12.38
C LEU A 110 4.26 3.20 11.98
N LYS A 111 3.38 2.75 12.88
CA LYS A 111 2.43 1.67 12.65
C LYS A 111 1.32 2.09 11.67
N PRO A 112 0.66 1.13 10.98
CA PRO A 112 -0.31 1.45 9.91
C PRO A 112 -1.47 2.33 10.39
N SER A 113 -1.99 2.08 11.60
CA SER A 113 -3.08 2.86 12.21
C SER A 113 -2.76 4.34 12.40
N ILE A 114 -1.51 4.66 12.78
CA ILE A 114 -1.03 6.04 12.98
C ILE A 114 -0.72 6.68 11.63
N LEU A 115 -0.09 5.92 10.73
CA LEU A 115 0.30 6.42 9.42
C LEU A 115 -0.93 6.78 8.58
N ALA A 116 -1.97 5.96 8.60
CA ALA A 116 -3.22 6.25 7.87
C ALA A 116 -3.82 7.60 8.25
N LYS A 117 -3.80 7.96 9.54
CA LYS A 117 -4.27 9.28 10.01
C LYS A 117 -3.40 10.43 9.52
N GLN A 118 -2.08 10.22 9.44
CA GLN A 118 -1.18 11.26 8.94
C GLN A 118 -1.33 11.45 7.43
N VAL A 119 -1.47 10.38 6.66
CA VAL A 119 -1.59 10.47 5.19
C VAL A 119 -2.83 11.25 4.76
N ASP A 120 -3.95 11.12 5.48
CA ASP A 120 -5.15 11.96 5.26
C ASP A 120 -4.86 13.45 5.49
N SER A 121 -4.06 13.80 6.50
CA SER A 121 -3.77 15.21 6.85
C SER A 121 -2.84 15.96 5.87
N TYR A 122 -2.21 15.26 4.92
CA TYR A 122 -1.20 15.84 4.01
C TYR A 122 -1.68 16.05 2.57
N ARG A 123 -2.97 15.78 2.26
CA ARG A 123 -3.57 16.04 0.94
C ARG A 123 -4.61 17.16 1.02
#